data_AF-G7KWY8-F1
#
_entry.id   AF-G7KWY8-F1
#
_cell.length_a   1.000
_cell.length_b   1.000
_cell.length_c   1.000
_cell.angle_alpha   90.00
_cell.angle_beta   90.00
_cell.angle_gamma   90.00
#
_symmetry.space_group_name_H-M   'P 1'
#
loop_
_entity.id
_entity.type
_entity.pdbx_description
1 polymer ?
#
loop_
_entity_poly.entity_id
_entity_poly.type
_entity_poly.pdbx_seq_one_letter_code
_entity_poly.pdbx_strand_id
1 'polypeptide(L)' 'MAKILKFVYVPILYLSILLVLTIYDQVYFNNSPPCVTDKDCPRPQFRKSNVRCRNGYCVNLGN' A
#
# COMPACT_ATOMS: atom_id res chain seq x y z
N MET A 1 3.09 35.02 -19.15
CA MET A 1 2.14 34.46 -18.16
C MET A 1 1.89 32.96 -18.36
N ALA A 2 1.64 32.48 -19.59
CA ALA A 2 1.46 31.04 -19.88
C ALA A 2 2.66 30.12 -19.53
N LYS A 3 3.91 30.63 -19.62
CA LYS A 3 5.11 29.88 -19.24
C LYS A 3 5.21 29.61 -17.73
N ILE A 4 4.78 30.57 -16.91
CA ILE A 4 4.80 30.44 -15.44
C ILE A 4 3.70 29.47 -14.99
N LEU A 5 2.51 29.57 -15.58
CA LEU A 5 1.41 28.62 -15.36
C LEU A 5 1.84 27.18 -15.67
N LYS A 6 2.54 26.95 -16.80
CA LYS A 6 3.10 25.63 -17.12
C LYS A 6 4.19 25.18 -16.14
N PHE A 7 5.07 26.09 -15.74
CA PHE A 7 6.16 25.80 -14.80
C PHE A 7 5.66 25.40 -13.41
N VAL A 8 4.50 25.93 -12.98
CA VAL A 8 3.87 25.59 -11.70
C VAL A 8 2.97 24.35 -11.82
N TYR A 9 2.30 24.17 -12.96
CA TYR A 9 1.38 23.05 -13.15
C TYR A 9 2.09 21.69 -13.20
N VAL A 10 3.23 21.59 -13.89
CA VAL A 10 3.99 20.35 -14.02
C VAL A 10 4.44 19.76 -12.67
N PRO A 11 5.09 20.52 -11.76
CA PRO A 11 5.48 19.99 -10.46
C PRO A 11 4.28 19.69 -9.56
N ILE A 12 3.20 20.48 -9.62
CA ILE A 12 1.97 20.17 -8.87
C ILE A 12 1.41 18.83 -9.33
N LEU A 13 1.26 18.62 -10.63
CA LEU A 13 0.76 17.36 -11.19
C LEU A 13 1.64 16.18 -10.76
N TYR A 14 2.96 16.33 -10.84
CA TYR A 14 3.91 15.32 -10.42
C TYR A 14 3.76 14.96 -8.93
N LEU A 15 3.69 15.97 -8.06
CA LEU A 15 3.48 15.77 -6.62
C LEU A 15 2.12 15.12 -6.32
N SER A 16 1.07 15.47 -7.05
CA SER A 16 -0.25 14.83 -6.92
C SER A 16 -0.20 13.34 -7.29
N ILE A 17 0.51 12.97 -8.36
CA ILE A 17 0.67 11.56 -8.75
C ILE A 17 1.45 10.79 -7.68
N LEU A 18 2.56 11.36 -7.20
CA LEU A 18 3.35 10.75 -6.12
C LEU A 18 2.52 10.56 -4.85
N LEU A 19 1.69 11.54 -4.49
CA LEU A 19 0.81 11.45 -3.32
C LEU A 19 -0.22 10.31 -3.47
N VAL A 20 -0.80 10.12 -4.66
CA VAL A 20 -1.74 9.02 -4.90
C VAL A 20 -1.03 7.67 -4.79
N LEU A 21 0.18 7.55 -5.31
CA LEU A 21 0.97 6.33 -5.22
C LEU A 21 1.32 5.98 -3.76
N THR A 22 1.73 6.97 -2.96
CA THR A 22 2.05 6.73 -1.54
C THR A 22 0.81 6.35 -0.73
N ILE A 23 -0.34 6.98 -0.98
CA ILE A 23 -1.60 6.60 -0.34
C ILE A 23 -2.01 5.18 -0.74
N TYR A 24 -1.92 4.83 -2.02
CA TYR A 24 -2.24 3.48 -2.51
C TYR A 24 -1.36 2.42 -1.84
N ASP A 25 -0.05 2.67 -1.79
CA ASP A 25 0.92 1.80 -1.13
C ASP A 25 0.58 1.64 0.36
N GLN A 26 0.34 2.75 1.08
CA GLN A 26 -0.05 2.70 2.48
C GLN A 26 -1.36 1.96 2.72
N VAL A 27 -2.38 2.15 1.87
CA VAL A 27 -3.66 1.42 1.99
C VAL A 27 -3.44 -0.06 1.71
N TYR A 28 -2.63 -0.41 0.71
CA TYR A 28 -2.34 -1.79 0.35
C TYR A 28 -1.54 -2.53 1.42
N PHE A 29 -0.62 -1.84 2.10
CA PHE A 29 0.21 -2.43 3.15
C PHE A 29 -0.40 -2.34 4.56
N ASN A 30 -1.21 -1.32 4.86
CA ASN A 30 -1.92 -1.22 6.15
C ASN A 30 -3.15 -2.12 6.19
N ASN A 31 -3.82 -2.35 5.05
CA ASN A 31 -4.92 -3.29 5.02
C ASN A 31 -4.36 -4.70 4.85
N SER A 32 -4.84 -5.62 5.68
CA SER A 32 -4.59 -7.05 5.50
C SER A 32 -4.92 -7.44 4.06
N PRO A 33 -3.95 -7.94 3.26
CA PRO A 33 -4.22 -8.29 1.87
C PRO A 33 -5.30 -9.38 1.81
N PRO A 34 -6.17 -9.33 0.78
CA PRO A 34 -7.13 -10.40 0.57
C PRO A 34 -6.40 -11.71 0.27
N CYS A 35 -6.93 -12.81 0.74
CA CYS A 35 -6.35 -14.13 0.58
C CYS A 35 -7.44 -15.19 0.40
N VAL A 36 -7.09 -16.27 -0.29
CA VAL A 36 -7.95 -17.47 -0.40
C VAL A 36 -7.33 -18.61 0.41
N THR A 37 -6.00 -18.68 0.42
CA THR A 37 -5.21 -19.68 1.12
C THR A 37 -4.12 -19.03 1.97
N ASP A 38 -3.62 -19.75 2.97
CA ASP A 38 -2.52 -19.29 3.82
C ASP A 38 -1.23 -18.98 3.04
N LYS A 39 -1.08 -19.52 1.82
CA LYS A 39 0.09 -19.31 0.95
C LYS A 39 0.08 -17.96 0.25
N ASP A 40 -1.10 -17.34 0.12
CA ASP A 40 -1.25 -16.02 -0.50
C ASP A 40 -0.77 -14.90 0.44
N CYS A 41 -0.68 -15.20 1.74
CA CYS A 41 -0.24 -14.23 2.72
C CYS A 41 1.28 -14.02 2.65
N PRO A 42 1.74 -12.76 2.66
CA PRO A 42 3.16 -12.47 2.66
C PRO A 42 3.79 -13.02 3.94
N ARG A 43 4.90 -13.74 3.78
CA ARG A 43 5.68 -14.19 4.95
C ARG A 43 6.26 -12.94 5.62
N PRO A 44 6.05 -12.76 6.93
CA PRO A 44 6.56 -11.61 7.63
C PRO A 44 8.09 -11.64 7.63
N GLN A 45 8.71 -10.55 7.15
CA GLN A 45 10.17 -10.42 7.05
C GLN A 45 10.83 -10.20 8.42
N PHE A 46 10.12 -9.59 9.39
CA PHE A 46 10.73 -9.05 10.61
C PHE A 46 10.30 -9.71 11.91
N ARG A 47 9.22 -10.51 11.92
CA ARG A 47 8.74 -11.20 13.14
C ARG A 47 8.28 -12.60 12.78
N LYS A 48 8.49 -13.56 13.69
CA LYS A 48 7.89 -14.91 13.65
C LYS A 48 6.37 -14.85 13.91
N SER A 49 5.69 -13.91 13.29
CA SER A 49 4.24 -13.84 13.29
C SER A 49 3.69 -14.93 12.39
N ASN A 50 2.81 -15.76 12.92
CA ASN A 50 2.07 -16.71 12.11
C ASN A 50 0.96 -15.94 11.39
N VAL A 51 1.24 -15.45 10.18
CA VAL A 51 0.20 -14.84 9.33
C VAL A 51 -0.60 -15.96 8.69
N ARG A 52 -1.92 -15.93 8.81
CA ARG A 52 -2.85 -16.88 8.18
C ARG A 52 -3.99 -16.16 7.50
N CYS A 53 -4.61 -16.85 6.57
CA CYS A 53 -5.82 -16.38 5.93
C CYS A 53 -7.04 -16.66 6.81
N ARG A 54 -7.76 -15.61 7.23
CA ARG A 54 -9.06 -15.73 7.92
C ARG A 54 -10.08 -14.78 7.32
N ASN A 55 -11.28 -15.28 7.07
CA ASN A 55 -12.38 -14.53 6.46
C ASN A 55 -11.98 -13.79 5.17
N GLY A 56 -11.08 -14.38 4.39
CA GLY A 56 -10.60 -13.78 3.15
C GLY A 56 -9.51 -12.72 3.31
N TYR A 57 -8.94 -12.54 4.51
CA TYR A 57 -7.87 -11.56 4.77
C TYR A 57 -6.71 -12.16 5.57
N CYS A 58 -5.49 -11.67 5.31
CA CYS A 58 -4.30 -12.09 6.04
C CYS A 58 -4.25 -11.46 7.42
N VAL A 59 -4.41 -12.28 8.46
CA VAL A 59 -4.37 -11.86 9.86
C VAL A 59 -3.12 -12.38 10.54
N ASN A 60 -2.55 -11.57 11.43
CA ASN A 60 -1.41 -11.95 12.25
C ASN A 60 -1.92 -12.68 13.50
N LEU A 61 -1.54 -13.95 13.68
CA LEU A 61 -1.87 -14.75 14.87
C LEU A 61 -0.80 -14.63 15.97
N GLY A 62 -0.08 -13.52 16.01
CA GLY A 62 0.86 -13.22 17.10
C GLY A 62 0.13 -13.11 18.43
N ASN A 63 0.72 -13.72 19.46
CA ASN A 63 0.33 -13.55 20.86
C ASN A 63 0.50 -12.10 21.33
#